data_AF-A0A5J5E780-F1
#
_entry.id   AF-A0A5J5E780-F1
#
_cell.length_a   1.000
_cell.length_b   1.000
_cell.length_c   1.000
_cell.angle_alpha   90.00
_cell.angle_beta   90.00
_cell.angle_gamma   90.00
#
_symmetry.space_group_name_H-M   'P 1'
#
loop_
_entity.id
_entity.type
_entity.pdbx_description
1 polymer ?
#
loop_
_entity_poly.entity_id
_entity_poly.type
_entity_poly.pdbx_seq_one_letter_code
_entity_poly.pdbx_strand_id
1 'polypeptide(L)' 'MAASKVKRELAVKWHERGYDTGYIARTLGLPVEEVLAIISPPGPSTPPSRRYGPEFIQPPAFPD' A
#
# COMPACT_ATOMS: atom_id res chain seq x y z
N MET A 1 13.31 -6.93 -14.76
CA MET A 1 13.79 -7.94 -13.79
C MET A 1 13.11 -7.64 -12.47
N ALA A 2 12.60 -8.64 -11.74
CA ALA A 2 12.00 -8.40 -10.43
C ALA A 2 13.10 -8.41 -9.35
N ALA A 3 13.19 -7.38 -8.51
CA ALA A 3 14.06 -7.38 -7.34
C ALA A 3 13.81 -8.62 -6.45
N SER A 4 14.90 -9.26 -6.00
CA SER A 4 14.81 -10.34 -5.03
C SER A 4 14.20 -9.84 -3.72
N LYS A 5 13.46 -10.70 -3.01
CA LYS A 5 12.77 -10.36 -1.75
C LYS A 5 13.69 -9.64 -0.75
N VAL A 6 14.95 -10.07 -0.68
CA VAL A 6 15.98 -9.48 0.18
C VAL A 6 16.29 -8.02 -0.20
N LYS A 7 16.40 -7.69 -1.49
CA LYS A 7 16.65 -6.32 -1.94
C LYS A 7 15.47 -5.40 -1.64
N ARG A 8 14.24 -5.90 -1.75
CA ARG A 8 13.03 -5.14 -1.38
C ARG A 8 13.01 -4.79 0.10
N GLU A 9 13.27 -5.77 0.97
CA GLU A 9 13.32 -5.55 2.42
C GLU A 9 14.43 -4.56 2.81
N LEU A 10 15.60 -4.63 2.15
CA LEU A 10 16.69 -3.67 2.36
C LEU A 10 16.33 -2.26 1.91
N ALA A 11 15.68 -2.10 0.75
CA ALA A 11 15.26 -0.80 0.24
C ALA A 11 14.31 -0.09 1.22
N VAL A 12 13.32 -0.83 1.76
CA VAL A 12 12.39 -0.30 2.77
C VAL A 12 13.14 0.10 4.04
N LYS A 13 13.96 -0.79 4.61
CA LYS A 13 14.72 -0.52 5.84
C LYS A 13 15.64 0.68 5.73
N TRP A 14 16.28 0.90 4.58
CA TRP A 14 17.16 2.04 4.38
C TRP A 14 16.38 3.33 4.16
N HIS A 15 15.23 3.26 3.47
CA HIS A 15 14.35 4.42 3.36
C HIS A 15 13.81 4.87 4.73
N GLU A 16 13.38 3.93 5.58
CA GLU A 16 12.93 4.20 6.97
C GLU A 16 14.03 4.84 7.83
N ARG A 17 15.30 4.57 7.53
CA ARG A 17 16.47 5.19 8.19
C ARG A 17 16.84 6.57 7.62
N GLY A 18 16.12 7.06 6.61
CA GLY A 18 16.33 8.37 6.00
C GLY A 18 17.37 8.41 4.88
N TYR A 19 17.76 7.27 4.31
CA TYR A 19 18.68 7.27 3.18
C TYR A 19 17.99 7.74 1.89
N ASP A 20 18.75 8.44 1.05
CA ASP A 20 18.31 8.95 -0.25
C ASP A 20 17.98 7.80 -1.23
N THR A 21 16.93 7.98 -2.02
CA THR A 21 16.43 6.98 -2.97
C THR A 21 17.45 6.67 -4.07
N GLY A 22 18.18 7.68 -4.55
CA GLY A 22 19.24 7.51 -5.54
C GLY A 22 20.45 6.78 -4.96
N TYR A 23 20.77 7.02 -3.68
CA TYR A 23 21.77 6.23 -2.95
C TYR A 23 21.37 4.76 -2.86
N ILE A 24 20.14 4.47 -2.40
CA ILE A 24 19.61 3.10 -2.27
C ILE A 24 19.61 2.38 -3.64
N ALA A 25 19.18 3.06 -4.71
CA ALA A 25 19.17 2.54 -6.07
C ALA A 25 20.55 2.11 -6.55
N ARG A 26 21.56 2.99 -6.39
CA ARG A 26 22.95 2.68 -6.76
C ARG A 26 23.51 1.50 -5.98
N THR A 27 23.27 1.47 -4.67
CA THR A 27 23.81 0.42 -3.80
C THR A 27 23.16 -0.94 -4.03
N LEU A 28 21.85 -0.99 -4.32
CA LEU A 28 21.13 -2.25 -4.60
C LEU A 28 21.22 -2.68 -6.08
N GLY A 29 21.77 -1.81 -6.94
CA GLY A 29 21.82 -2.03 -8.40
C GLY A 29 20.41 -2.10 -9.00
N LEU A 30 19.49 -1.29 -8.50
CA LEU A 30 18.11 -1.22 -8.96
C LEU A 30 17.86 0.14 -9.63
N PRO A 31 16.96 0.21 -10.63
CA PRO A 31 16.53 1.49 -11.16
C PRO A 31 15.75 2.26 -10.09
N VAL A 32 15.84 3.60 -10.13
CA VAL A 32 15.21 4.48 -9.14
C VAL A 32 13.69 4.28 -9.11
N GLU A 33 13.07 4.05 -10.27
CA GLU A 33 11.64 3.74 -10.41
C GLU A 33 11.24 2.48 -9.65
N GLU A 34 12.07 1.44 -9.67
CA GLU A 34 11.79 0.20 -8.95
C GLU A 34 11.95 0.40 -7.44
N VAL A 35 12.93 1.18 -7.00
CA VAL A 35 13.07 1.56 -5.58
C VAL A 35 11.84 2.36 -5.13
N LEU A 36 11.40 3.34 -5.92
CA LEU A 36 10.20 4.14 -5.66
C LEU A 36 8.95 3.27 -5.55
N ALA A 37 8.76 2.32 -6.47
CA ALA A 37 7.66 1.37 -6.44
C ALA A 37 7.69 0.44 -5.21
N ILE A 38 8.88 0.19 -4.64
CA ILE A 38 9.04 -0.60 -3.42
C ILE A 38 8.70 0.23 -2.16
N ILE A 39 9.19 1.48 -2.07
CA ILE A 39 9.00 2.32 -0.88
C ILE A 39 7.64 3.02 -0.83
N SER A 40 7.08 3.33 -1.98
CA SER A 40 5.76 3.95 -2.15
C SER A 40 4.97 3.10 -3.14
N PRO A 41 4.53 1.89 -2.74
CA PRO A 41 3.70 1.08 -3.60
C PRO A 41 2.47 1.89 -3.98
N PRO A 42 2.07 1.93 -5.27
CA PRO A 42 0.81 2.54 -5.64
C PRO A 42 -0.25 1.85 -4.79
N GLY A 43 -0.88 2.62 -3.89
CA GLY A 43 -1.84 2.08 -2.95
C GLY A 43 -2.89 1.28 -3.72
N PRO A 44 -3.43 0.19 -3.15
CA PRO A 44 -4.57 -0.46 -3.77
C PRO A 44 -5.61 0.63 -3.97
N SER A 45 -6.00 0.86 -5.21
CA SER A 45 -7.17 1.67 -5.56
C SER A 45 -8.38 0.92 -5.02
N THR A 46 -8.54 0.92 -3.71
CA THR A 46 -9.64 0.26 -3.02
C THR A 46 -10.73 1.31 -3.03
N PRO A 47 -11.77 1.19 -3.88
CA PRO A 47 -12.91 2.07 -3.74
C PRO A 47 -13.42 1.92 -2.30
N PRO A 48 -13.80 3.02 -1.61
CA PRO A 48 -14.29 2.94 -0.25
C PRO A 48 -15.46 1.96 -0.24
N SER A 49 -15.35 0.90 0.57
CA SER A 49 -16.42 -0.08 0.70
C SER A 49 -17.62 0.61 1.35
N ARG A 50 -18.57 1.07 0.52
CA ARG A 50 -19.91 1.45 0.96
C ARG A 50 -20.64 0.18 1.41
N ARG A 51 -20.36 -0.30 2.62
CA ARG A 51 -21.14 -1.36 3.29
C ARG A 51 -21.39 -1.07 4.76
N TYR A 52 -21.61 0.19 5.10
CA TYR A 52 -22.26 0.57 6.35
C TYR A 52 -23.35 1.60 6.05
N GLY A 53 -24.54 1.10 5.80
CA GLY A 53 -25.78 1.86 6.00
C GLY A 53 -26.55 1.17 7.13
N PRO A 54 -27.24 1.90 8.02
CA PRO A 54 -28.09 1.27 9.02
C PRO A 54 -29.18 0.46 8.30
N GLU A 55 -29.36 -0.80 8.66
CA GLU A 55 -30.51 -1.58 8.21
C GLU A 55 -31.77 -0.91 8.76
N PHE A 56 -32.62 -0.39 7.87
CA PHE A 56 -33.91 0.16 8.25
C PHE A 56 -34.83 -0.99 8.65
N ILE A 57 -34.96 -1.23 9.96
CA ILE A 57 -35.90 -2.22 10.49
C ILE A 57 -37.30 -1.60 10.40
N GLN A 58 -38.09 -2.04 9.43
CA GLN A 58 -39.50 -1.66 9.33
C GLN A 58 -40.26 -2.25 10.54
N PRO A 59 -40.93 -1.44 11.37
CA PRO A 59 -41.74 -1.98 12.46
C PRO A 59 -42.92 -2.78 11.90
N PRO A 60 -43.34 -3.89 12.54
CA PRO A 60 -44.52 -4.63 12.12
C PRO A 60 -45.75 -3.72 12.25
N ALA A 61 -46.55 -3.65 11.19
CA ALA A 61 -47.86 -3.00 11.24
C ALA A 61 -48.74 -3.79 12.22
N PHE A 62 -49.14 -3.16 13.32
CA PHE A 62 -50.14 -3.73 14.21
C PHE A 62 -51.49 -3.70 13.50
N PRO A 63 -52.18 -4.85 13.34
CA PRO A 63 -53.60 -4.83 13.00
C PRO A 63 -54.43 -4.47 14.25
N ASP A 64 -55.42 -3.58 14.06
CA ASP A 64 -56.47 -3.24 15.04
C ASP A 64 -57.33 -4.45 15.45
#